data_AF-A0AAW6RYJ4-F1
#
_entry.id   AF-A0AAW6RYJ4-F1
#
_cell.length_a   1.000
_cell.length_b   1.000
_cell.length_c   1.000
_cell.angle_alpha   90.00
_cell.angle_beta   90.00
_cell.angle_gamma   90.00
#
_symmetry.space_group_name_H-M   'P 1'
#
loop_
_entity.id
_entity.type
_entity.pdbx_description
1 polymer ?
#
loop_
_entity_poly.entity_id
_entity_poly.type
_entity_poly.pdbx_seq_one_letter_code
_entity_poly.pdbx_strand_id
1 'polypeptide(L)'
;MNHSRYRNHRTPWTLRELDFVEKHYGSMATVVIAERLGRSPASVRAAARSMGCSSGNKPIETWSDEEKEIVRVHYAKGYAHVMTLLPGRNRGTIQWMANRLGVVSARTWIREEEQILATWYPEEGVAVADRLSGRTADAVKLKACDMGIRYQGGESAGQRIWSEKERMLLARNDHLLLPDLLKLFPHRSRLSVKKARERLRRKKKMAGQRMAR
;
A
#
# COMPACT_ATOMS: atom_id res chain seq x y z
N MET A 1 20.30 -36.24 -16.24
CA MET A 1 20.79 -34.95 -16.76
C MET A 1 19.60 -34.16 -17.27
N ASN A 2 19.29 -33.02 -16.65
CA ASN A 2 18.10 -32.24 -16.97
C ASN A 2 18.41 -31.40 -18.22
N HIS A 3 18.19 -31.97 -19.41
CA HIS A 3 18.35 -31.22 -20.66
C HIS A 3 17.21 -30.21 -20.74
N SER A 4 17.45 -29.01 -20.23
CA SER A 4 16.61 -27.87 -20.53
C SER A 4 16.59 -27.69 -22.05
N ARG A 5 15.46 -27.98 -22.70
CA ARG A 5 15.27 -27.85 -24.16
C ARG A 5 15.52 -26.45 -24.71
N TYR A 6 15.62 -25.44 -23.85
CA TYR A 6 15.79 -24.04 -24.23
C TYR A 6 16.86 -23.38 -23.36
N ARG A 7 17.75 -22.57 -23.97
CA ARG A 7 18.87 -21.88 -23.32
C ARG A 7 18.42 -21.02 -22.13
N ASN A 8 17.29 -20.35 -22.25
CA ASN A 8 16.76 -19.36 -21.31
C ASN A 8 15.54 -19.89 -20.54
N HIS A 9 15.54 -21.18 -20.19
CA HIS A 9 14.46 -21.78 -19.42
C HIS A 9 14.43 -21.25 -17.98
N ARG A 10 13.27 -20.76 -17.55
CA ARG A 10 13.02 -20.15 -16.22
C ARG A 10 13.84 -18.89 -15.91
N THR A 11 14.56 -18.33 -16.88
CA THR A 11 15.26 -17.05 -16.68
C THR A 11 14.27 -15.88 -16.74
N PRO A 12 14.44 -14.84 -15.89
CA PRO A 12 13.64 -13.63 -15.98
C PRO A 12 13.76 -12.96 -17.36
N TRP A 13 12.67 -12.34 -17.81
CA TRP A 13 12.65 -11.55 -19.04
C TRP A 13 13.43 -10.25 -18.86
N THR A 14 14.41 -10.00 -19.73
CA THR A 14 15.11 -8.71 -19.77
C THR A 14 14.34 -7.69 -20.61
N LEU A 15 14.58 -6.40 -20.37
CA LEU A 15 13.97 -5.32 -21.16
C LEU A 15 14.29 -5.44 -22.65
N ARG A 16 15.51 -5.87 -23.01
CA ARG A 16 15.92 -6.08 -24.40
C ARG A 16 15.13 -7.20 -25.07
N GLU A 17 14.91 -8.31 -24.35
CA GLU A 17 14.13 -9.42 -24.88
C GLU A 17 12.65 -9.05 -25.03
N LEU A 18 12.10 -8.28 -24.08
CA LEU A 18 10.72 -7.78 -24.17
C LEU A 18 10.53 -6.79 -25.33
N ASP A 19 11.46 -5.86 -25.53
CA ASP A 19 11.47 -4.93 -26.66
C ASP A 19 11.57 -5.67 -28.01
N PHE A 20 12.37 -6.73 -28.07
CA PHE A 20 12.46 -7.59 -29.24
C PHE A 20 11.13 -8.30 -29.52
N VAL A 21 10.47 -8.86 -28.50
CA VAL A 21 9.14 -9.47 -28.69
C VAL A 21 8.14 -8.42 -29.13
N GLU A 22 8.08 -7.25 -28.49
CA GLU A 22 7.15 -6.18 -28.87
C GLU A 22 7.27 -5.76 -30.35
N LYS A 23 8.49 -5.61 -30.87
CA LYS A 23 8.74 -5.18 -32.25
C LYS A 23 8.47 -6.27 -33.30
N HIS A 24 8.67 -7.53 -32.94
CA HIS A 24 8.67 -8.63 -33.91
C HIS A 24 7.47 -9.56 -33.79
N TYR A 25 6.71 -9.51 -32.70
CA TYR A 25 5.57 -10.39 -32.47
C TYR A 25 4.39 -9.95 -33.35
N GLY A 26 4.01 -10.80 -34.31
CA GLY A 26 3.00 -10.51 -35.33
C GLY A 26 3.58 -10.28 -36.72
N SER A 27 4.84 -9.83 -36.83
CA SER A 27 5.57 -9.71 -38.10
C SER A 27 6.46 -10.94 -38.39
N MET A 28 6.98 -11.58 -37.35
CA MET A 28 7.78 -12.81 -37.43
C MET A 28 7.02 -14.00 -36.84
N ALA A 29 7.28 -15.20 -37.39
CA ALA A 29 6.78 -16.43 -36.81
C ALA A 29 7.29 -16.58 -35.36
N THR A 30 6.41 -16.93 -34.43
CA THR A 30 6.72 -17.05 -33.00
C THR A 30 7.88 -18.01 -32.71
N VAL A 31 8.05 -19.04 -33.54
CA VAL A 31 9.15 -20.01 -33.43
C VAL A 31 10.51 -19.34 -33.66
N VAL A 32 10.62 -18.45 -34.65
CA VAL A 32 11.86 -17.72 -34.95
C VAL A 32 12.22 -16.75 -33.82
N ILE A 33 11.22 -16.09 -33.25
CA ILE A 33 11.41 -15.23 -32.07
C ILE A 33 11.90 -16.08 -30.88
N ALA A 34 11.31 -17.25 -30.67
CA ALA A 34 11.67 -18.16 -29.60
C ALA A 34 13.11 -18.69 -29.73
N GLU A 35 13.53 -19.09 -30.93
CA GLU A 35 14.90 -19.52 -31.22
C GLU A 35 15.92 -18.40 -30.95
N ARG A 36 15.65 -17.19 -31.44
CA ARG A 36 16.56 -16.05 -31.27
C ARG A 36 16.72 -15.64 -29.80
N LEU A 37 15.65 -15.75 -29.02
CA LEU A 37 15.66 -15.50 -27.58
C LEU A 37 16.07 -16.72 -26.75
N GLY A 38 16.30 -17.87 -27.37
CA GLY A 38 16.62 -19.13 -26.68
C GLY A 38 15.52 -19.57 -25.69
N ARG A 39 14.25 -19.20 -25.93
CA ARG A 39 13.09 -19.51 -25.08
C ARG A 39 12.12 -20.45 -25.80
N SER A 40 11.13 -20.96 -25.08
CA SER A 40 10.06 -21.75 -25.71
C SER A 40 9.04 -20.84 -26.43
N PRO A 41 8.44 -21.27 -27.56
CA PRO A 41 7.37 -20.52 -28.21
C PRO A 41 6.18 -20.25 -27.28
N ALA A 42 5.90 -21.14 -26.34
CA ALA A 42 4.88 -20.92 -25.31
C ALA A 42 5.23 -19.75 -24.38
N SER A 43 6.50 -19.62 -23.98
CA SER A 43 6.98 -18.49 -23.15
C SER A 43 6.89 -17.18 -23.91
N VAL A 44 7.24 -17.15 -25.21
CA VAL A 44 7.09 -15.96 -26.06
C VAL A 44 5.63 -15.54 -26.19
N ARG A 45 4.69 -16.47 -26.43
CA ARG A 45 3.25 -16.16 -26.46
C ARG A 45 2.73 -15.64 -25.11
N ALA A 46 3.22 -16.20 -24.00
CA ALA A 46 2.84 -15.74 -22.67
C ALA A 46 3.36 -14.31 -22.41
N ALA A 47 4.60 -14.01 -22.76
CA ALA A 47 5.18 -12.68 -22.64
C ALA A 47 4.41 -11.66 -23.50
N ALA A 48 4.17 -11.99 -24.78
CA ALA A 48 3.37 -11.16 -25.67
C ALA A 48 1.96 -10.89 -25.12
N ARG A 49 1.33 -11.87 -24.45
CA ARG A 49 0.01 -11.68 -23.84
C ARG A 49 0.07 -10.70 -22.68
N SER A 50 1.08 -10.82 -21.83
CA SER A 50 1.31 -9.90 -20.73
C SER A 50 1.60 -8.47 -21.19
N MET A 51 2.25 -8.30 -22.34
CA MET A 51 2.53 -7.01 -22.96
C MET A 51 1.35 -6.42 -23.75
N GLY A 52 0.31 -7.23 -24.00
CA GLY A 52 -0.84 -6.83 -24.83
C GLY A 52 -0.61 -6.96 -26.33
N CYS A 53 0.47 -7.62 -26.74
CA CYS A 53 0.78 -7.98 -28.12
C CYS A 53 0.08 -9.28 -28.58
N SER A 54 -0.81 -9.87 -27.77
CA SER A 54 -1.55 -11.08 -28.15
C SER A 54 -2.94 -10.74 -28.63
N SER A 55 -3.10 -10.56 -29.93
CA SER A 55 -4.40 -10.48 -30.58
C SER A 55 -4.47 -11.57 -31.64
N GLY A 56 -5.45 -12.45 -31.51
CA GLY A 56 -5.91 -13.27 -32.63
C GLY A 56 -6.66 -12.36 -33.59
N ASN A 57 -6.21 -12.32 -34.85
CA ASN A 57 -6.86 -11.69 -36.00
C ASN A 57 -7.18 -10.18 -35.97
N LYS A 58 -6.77 -9.41 -34.96
CA LYS A 58 -6.68 -7.93 -35.09
C LYS A 58 -5.22 -7.48 -35.14
N PRO A 59 -4.87 -6.45 -35.95
CA PRO A 59 -3.52 -5.90 -35.97
C PRO A 59 -3.11 -5.58 -34.53
N ILE A 60 -1.94 -6.10 -34.14
CA ILE A 60 -1.30 -5.72 -32.88
C ILE A 60 -0.90 -4.26 -33.04
N GLU A 61 -1.77 -3.35 -32.60
CA GLU A 61 -1.38 -1.96 -32.40
C GLU A 61 -0.43 -1.96 -31.21
N THR A 62 0.86 -1.86 -31.52
CA THR A 62 1.91 -1.42 -30.60
C THR A 62 1.42 -0.20 -29.83
N TRP A 63 1.80 -0.08 -28.56
CA TRP A 63 1.40 1.08 -27.75
C TRP A 63 1.78 2.39 -28.44
N SER A 64 0.77 3.20 -28.78
CA SER A 64 0.99 4.51 -29.40
C SER A 64 1.57 5.49 -28.38
N ASP A 65 2.17 6.58 -28.86
CA ASP A 65 2.70 7.61 -27.95
C ASP A 65 1.57 8.33 -27.21
N GLU A 66 0.40 8.45 -27.83
CA GLU A 66 -0.84 8.95 -27.21
C GLU A 66 -1.31 8.01 -26.10
N GLU A 67 -1.32 6.69 -26.32
CA GLU A 67 -1.69 5.72 -25.28
C GLU A 67 -0.71 5.75 -24.10
N LYS A 68 0.60 5.87 -24.39
CA LYS A 68 1.63 6.02 -23.35
C LYS A 68 1.41 7.31 -22.57
N GLU A 69 1.07 8.41 -23.24
CA GLU A 69 0.81 9.69 -22.59
C GLU A 69 -0.43 9.65 -21.71
N ILE A 70 -1.50 8.97 -22.14
CA ILE A 70 -2.66 8.70 -21.31
C ILE A 70 -2.26 7.96 -20.04
N VAL A 71 -1.39 6.93 -20.14
CA VAL A 71 -0.86 6.25 -18.96
C VAL A 71 -0.02 7.21 -18.10
N ARG A 72 0.84 8.05 -18.68
CA ARG A 72 1.65 9.00 -17.90
C ARG A 72 0.80 9.97 -17.08
N VAL A 73 -0.22 10.56 -17.71
CA VAL A 73 -1.03 11.62 -17.10
C VAL A 73 -2.11 11.06 -16.17
N HIS A 74 -2.73 9.94 -16.54
CA HIS A 74 -3.95 9.47 -15.86
C HIS A 74 -3.73 8.30 -14.90
N TYR A 75 -2.57 7.63 -14.91
CA TYR A 75 -2.35 6.45 -14.07
C TYR A 75 -2.34 6.74 -12.57
N ALA A 76 -2.01 7.97 -12.16
CA ALA A 76 -2.14 8.43 -10.78
C ALA A 76 -3.58 8.24 -10.24
N LYS A 77 -4.61 8.47 -11.08
CA LYS A 77 -6.03 8.27 -10.73
C LYS A 77 -6.45 6.79 -10.64
N GLY A 78 -5.57 5.89 -11.09
CA GLY A 78 -5.73 4.45 -11.03
C GLY A 78 -6.13 3.81 -12.37
N TYR A 79 -5.85 2.51 -12.50
CA TYR A 79 -6.08 1.75 -13.72
C TYR A 79 -7.55 1.79 -14.20
N ALA A 80 -8.51 1.90 -13.29
CA ALA A 80 -9.94 1.96 -13.66
C ALA A 80 -10.26 3.20 -14.50
N HIS A 81 -9.64 4.35 -14.18
CA HIS A 81 -9.78 5.57 -14.97
C HIS A 81 -9.02 5.47 -16.30
N VAL A 82 -7.84 4.87 -16.31
CA VAL A 82 -7.08 4.66 -17.55
C VAL A 82 -7.82 3.71 -18.50
N MET A 83 -8.51 2.69 -17.99
CA MET A 83 -9.33 1.77 -18.79
C MET A 83 -10.52 2.46 -19.48
N THR A 84 -11.06 3.56 -18.93
CA THR A 84 -12.12 4.31 -19.63
C THR A 84 -11.57 5.13 -20.79
N LEU A 85 -10.27 5.47 -20.77
CA LEU A 85 -9.59 6.25 -21.80
C LEU A 85 -8.94 5.37 -22.88
N LEU A 86 -8.67 4.10 -22.57
CA LEU A 86 -8.04 3.11 -23.45
C LEU A 86 -8.96 1.90 -23.70
N PRO A 87 -10.09 2.08 -24.41
CA PRO A 87 -11.00 0.99 -24.72
C PRO A 87 -10.29 -0.06 -25.59
N GLY A 88 -10.06 -1.25 -25.05
CA GLY A 88 -9.34 -2.34 -25.72
C GLY A 88 -8.05 -2.76 -25.01
N ARG A 89 -7.51 -1.94 -24.11
CA ARG A 89 -6.43 -2.33 -23.19
C ARG A 89 -7.02 -2.89 -21.90
N ASN A 90 -6.44 -3.97 -21.39
CA ASN A 90 -6.88 -4.59 -20.13
C ASN A 90 -6.00 -4.13 -18.97
N ARG A 91 -6.45 -4.38 -17.73
CA ARG A 91 -5.71 -4.00 -16.51
C ARG A 91 -4.26 -4.49 -16.51
N GLY A 92 -4.01 -5.72 -16.96
CA GLY A 92 -2.68 -6.31 -16.98
C GLY A 92 -1.74 -5.58 -17.94
N THR A 93 -2.22 -5.26 -19.15
CA THR A 93 -1.42 -4.54 -20.15
C THR A 93 -1.15 -3.10 -19.74
N ILE A 94 -2.14 -2.43 -19.13
CA ILE A 94 -1.99 -1.07 -18.58
C ILE A 94 -0.98 -1.06 -17.43
N GLN A 95 -1.06 -2.02 -16.51
CA GLN A 95 -0.09 -2.15 -15.41
C GLN A 95 1.33 -2.41 -15.95
N TRP A 96 1.46 -3.27 -16.96
CA TRP A 96 2.75 -3.52 -17.60
C TRP A 96 3.33 -2.23 -18.20
N MET A 97 2.51 -1.47 -18.93
CA MET A 97 2.96 -0.21 -19.52
C MET A 97 3.29 0.83 -18.44
N ALA A 98 2.49 0.95 -17.39
CA ALA A 98 2.77 1.84 -16.27
C ALA A 98 4.10 1.51 -15.60
N ASN A 99 4.39 0.22 -15.37
CA ASN A 99 5.67 -0.22 -14.84
C ASN A 99 6.83 0.14 -15.78
N ARG A 100 6.65 0.00 -17.10
CA ARG A 100 7.66 0.36 -18.11
C ARG A 100 7.90 1.87 -18.18
N LEU A 101 6.85 2.68 -18.01
CA LEU A 101 6.92 4.14 -17.97
C LEU A 101 7.37 4.68 -16.59
N GLY A 102 7.47 3.82 -15.58
CA GLY A 102 7.83 4.21 -14.21
C GLY A 102 6.74 5.00 -13.48
N VAL A 103 5.48 4.91 -13.92
CA VAL A 103 4.37 5.64 -13.29
C VAL A 103 3.63 4.78 -12.28
N VAL A 104 3.27 5.39 -11.15
CA VAL A 104 2.61 4.72 -10.03
C VAL A 104 1.20 5.27 -9.83
N SER A 105 0.29 4.40 -9.41
CA SER A 105 -1.06 4.83 -9.06
C SER A 105 -1.09 5.39 -7.65
N ALA A 106 -1.81 6.50 -7.43
CA ALA A 106 -2.07 7.06 -6.10
C ALA A 106 -2.91 6.14 -5.20
N ARG A 107 -3.35 4.97 -5.69
CA ARG A 107 -3.95 3.91 -4.86
C ARG A 107 -2.92 2.91 -4.31
N THR A 108 -1.74 2.82 -4.92
CA THR A 108 -0.71 1.84 -4.53
C THR A 108 0.22 2.50 -3.52
N TRP A 109 0.34 1.93 -2.33
CA TRP A 109 1.28 2.41 -1.32
C TRP A 109 2.69 1.92 -1.67
N ILE A 110 3.64 2.84 -1.83
CA ILE A 110 5.05 2.49 -2.01
C ILE A 110 5.76 2.34 -0.66
N ARG A 111 6.92 1.65 -0.64
CA ARG A 111 7.65 1.35 0.60
C ARG A 111 8.02 2.61 1.38
N GLU A 112 8.31 3.69 0.67
CA GLU A 112 8.64 4.99 1.23
C GLU A 112 7.44 5.60 1.96
N GLU A 113 6.24 5.55 1.37
CA GLU A 113 5.01 6.01 2.02
C GLU A 113 4.64 5.15 3.23
N GLU A 114 4.83 3.83 3.15
CA GLU A 114 4.64 2.92 4.28
C GLU A 114 5.62 3.20 5.42
N GLN A 115 6.88 3.54 5.10
CA GLN A 115 7.88 3.91 6.10
C GLN A 115 7.54 5.24 6.79
N ILE A 116 7.09 6.24 6.03
CA ILE A 116 6.58 7.50 6.57
C ILE A 116 5.41 7.22 7.51
N LEU A 117 4.45 6.39 7.09
CA LEU A 117 3.31 6.02 7.91
C LEU A 117 3.72 5.29 9.20
N ALA A 118 4.63 4.33 9.11
CA ALA A 118 5.16 3.60 10.28
C ALA A 118 5.85 4.51 11.29
N THR A 119 6.51 5.56 10.80
CA THR A 119 7.31 6.47 11.63
C THR A 119 6.43 7.51 12.30
N TRP A 120 5.55 8.16 11.54
CA TRP A 120 4.86 9.38 12.01
C TRP A 120 3.40 9.15 12.44
N TYR A 121 2.74 8.09 11.94
CA TYR A 121 1.33 7.84 12.28
C TYR A 121 1.08 7.58 13.77
N PRO A 122 2.00 6.96 14.54
CA PRO A 122 1.83 6.84 15.99
C PRO A 122 1.68 8.20 16.71
N GLU A 123 2.35 9.25 16.24
CA GLU A 123 2.40 10.56 16.92
C GLU A 123 1.47 11.60 16.30
N GLU A 124 1.36 11.62 14.97
CA GLU A 124 0.59 12.60 14.20
C GLU A 124 -0.78 12.07 13.77
N GLY A 125 -0.96 10.74 13.72
CA GLY A 125 -2.20 10.12 13.28
C GLY A 125 -2.51 10.45 11.83
N VAL A 126 -3.72 10.93 11.56
CA VAL A 126 -4.13 11.26 10.20
C VAL A 126 -3.45 12.51 9.63
N ALA A 127 -2.80 13.33 10.47
CA ALA A 127 -2.04 14.51 10.01
C ALA A 127 -0.80 14.15 9.19
N VAL A 128 -0.35 12.88 9.23
CA VAL A 128 0.69 12.36 8.32
C VAL A 128 0.30 12.51 6.85
N ALA A 129 -0.98 12.67 6.54
CA ALA A 129 -1.44 12.98 5.18
C ALA A 129 -0.72 14.19 4.57
N ASP A 130 -0.36 15.21 5.37
CA ASP A 130 0.35 16.40 4.88
C ASP A 130 1.78 16.08 4.39
N ARG A 131 2.35 14.97 4.86
CA ARG A 131 3.67 14.46 4.45
C ARG A 131 3.59 13.51 3.25
N LEU A 132 2.38 13.06 2.89
CA LEU A 132 2.11 12.09 1.84
C LEU A 132 1.37 12.80 0.70
N SER A 133 2.11 13.28 -0.30
CA SER A 133 1.53 14.01 -1.42
C SER A 133 0.46 13.17 -2.14
N GLY A 134 -0.79 13.66 -2.12
CA GLY A 134 -1.92 13.01 -2.77
C GLY A 134 -2.64 11.94 -1.93
N ARG A 135 -2.33 11.78 -0.63
CA ARG A 135 -3.09 10.89 0.27
C ARG A 135 -4.07 11.68 1.12
N THR A 136 -5.30 11.17 1.23
CA THR A 136 -6.31 11.71 2.13
C THR A 136 -6.16 11.14 3.54
N ALA A 137 -6.63 11.87 4.54
CA ALA A 137 -6.68 11.40 5.94
C ALA A 137 -7.34 10.02 6.08
N ASP A 138 -8.39 9.73 5.31
CA ASP A 138 -9.06 8.44 5.30
C ASP A 138 -8.18 7.33 4.71
N ALA A 139 -7.46 7.61 3.62
CA ALA A 139 -6.52 6.65 3.04
C ALA A 139 -5.39 6.31 4.02
N VAL A 140 -4.83 7.32 4.69
CA VAL A 140 -3.82 7.17 5.75
C VAL A 140 -4.35 6.30 6.89
N LYS A 141 -5.58 6.57 7.35
CA LYS A 141 -6.23 5.79 8.42
C LYS A 141 -6.45 4.33 8.02
N LEU A 142 -6.98 4.08 6.82
CA LEU A 142 -7.22 2.74 6.30
C LEU A 142 -5.91 1.96 6.17
N LYS A 143 -4.85 2.61 5.64
CA LYS A 143 -3.55 1.96 5.49
C LYS A 143 -2.89 1.69 6.84
N ALA A 144 -3.00 2.60 7.81
CA ALA A 144 -2.46 2.37 9.13
C ALA A 144 -3.17 1.19 9.82
N CYS A 145 -4.48 1.05 9.63
CA CYS A 145 -5.24 -0.12 10.08
C CYS A 145 -4.74 -1.42 9.43
N ASP A 146 -4.54 -1.42 8.10
CA ASP A 146 -3.97 -2.55 7.34
C ASP A 146 -2.57 -2.96 7.85
N MET A 147 -1.72 -1.98 8.13
CA MET A 147 -0.39 -2.18 8.69
C MET A 147 -0.37 -2.46 10.20
N GLY A 148 -1.53 -2.45 10.88
CA GLY A 148 -1.63 -2.64 12.32
C GLY A 148 -1.05 -1.49 13.17
N ILE A 149 -0.77 -0.34 12.58
CA ILE A 149 -0.22 0.84 13.26
C ILE A 149 -1.37 1.58 13.96
N ARG A 150 -1.19 1.88 15.25
CA ARG A 150 -2.16 2.66 16.02
C ARG A 150 -1.62 4.02 16.38
N TYR A 151 -2.47 5.03 16.22
CA TYR A 151 -2.25 6.36 16.75
C TYR A 151 -2.16 6.30 18.28
N GLN A 152 -1.05 6.77 18.84
CA GLN A 152 -0.77 6.78 20.29
C GLN A 152 -1.15 8.12 20.92
N GLY A 153 -1.31 9.16 20.10
CA GLY A 153 -1.71 10.51 20.50
C GLY A 153 -0.53 11.45 20.67
N GLY A 154 -0.55 12.55 19.93
CA GLY A 154 0.44 13.62 20.03
C GLY A 154 0.26 14.46 21.30
N GLU A 155 1.30 15.21 21.68
CA GLU A 155 1.32 16.08 22.86
C GLU A 155 0.18 17.13 22.84
N SER A 156 -0.23 17.56 21.65
CA SER A 156 -1.29 18.55 21.44
C SER A 156 -2.70 17.96 21.34
N ALA A 157 -2.83 16.64 21.18
CA ALA A 157 -4.12 15.99 20.95
C ALA A 157 -4.73 15.50 22.27
N GLY A 158 -5.89 16.04 22.65
CA GLY A 158 -6.65 15.63 23.84
C GLY A 158 -7.06 14.15 23.91
N GLN A 159 -6.72 13.34 22.90
CA GLN A 159 -7.02 11.91 22.77
C GLN A 159 -5.81 10.98 22.99
N ARG A 160 -4.74 11.43 23.66
CA ARG A 160 -3.58 10.57 23.96
C ARG A 160 -3.99 9.28 24.68
N ILE A 161 -3.54 8.13 24.19
CA ILE A 161 -3.85 6.84 24.79
C ILE A 161 -3.12 6.72 26.13
N TRP A 162 -3.81 6.23 27.17
CA TRP A 162 -3.19 5.96 28.46
C TRP A 162 -2.25 4.76 28.36
N SER A 163 -0.96 5.00 28.52
CA SER A 163 0.08 3.96 28.55
C SER A 163 -0.06 3.05 29.77
N GLU A 164 0.56 1.87 29.74
CA GLU A 164 0.50 0.94 30.87
C GLU A 164 1.14 1.54 32.14
N LYS A 165 2.24 2.29 31.98
CA LYS A 165 2.89 3.03 33.07
C LYS A 165 1.93 4.04 33.71
N GLU A 166 1.23 4.83 32.90
CA GLU A 166 0.26 5.81 33.40
C GLU A 166 -0.94 5.14 34.07
N ARG A 167 -1.42 4.00 33.54
CA ARG A 167 -2.50 3.22 34.16
C ARG A 167 -2.09 2.67 35.53
N MET A 168 -0.88 2.12 35.64
CA MET A 168 -0.34 1.65 36.91
C MET A 168 -0.17 2.81 37.91
N LEU A 169 0.37 3.94 37.46
CA LEU A 169 0.54 5.14 38.29
C LEU A 169 -0.82 5.66 38.79
N LEU A 170 -1.83 5.71 37.91
CA LEU A 170 -3.20 6.08 38.28
C LEU A 170 -3.82 5.10 39.27
N ALA A 171 -3.58 3.79 39.08
CA ALA A 171 -4.12 2.76 39.95
C ALA A 171 -3.54 2.81 41.37
N ARG A 172 -2.23 3.07 41.50
CA ARG A 172 -1.54 3.25 42.79
C ARG A 172 -2.02 4.51 43.52
N ASN A 173 -2.28 5.58 42.78
CA ASN A 173 -2.60 6.90 43.34
C ASN A 173 -4.10 7.27 43.27
N ASP A 174 -5.00 6.30 43.04
CA ASP A 174 -6.45 6.52 42.94
C ASP A 174 -7.10 7.05 44.24
N HIS A 175 -6.42 6.87 45.37
CA HIS A 175 -6.81 7.38 46.68
C HIS A 175 -6.56 8.88 46.85
N LEU A 176 -5.69 9.49 46.03
CA LEU A 176 -5.35 10.91 46.13
C LEU A 176 -6.50 11.80 45.67
N LEU A 177 -6.55 13.00 46.25
CA LEU A 177 -7.43 14.07 45.79
C LEU A 177 -7.05 14.48 44.37
N LEU A 178 -8.04 14.97 43.61
CA LEU A 178 -7.83 15.32 42.21
C LEU A 178 -6.68 16.33 41.99
N PRO A 179 -6.49 17.38 42.82
CA PRO A 179 -5.37 18.32 42.65
C PRO A 179 -3.99 17.65 42.73
N ASP A 180 -3.76 16.79 43.71
CA ASP A 180 -2.48 16.10 43.88
C ASP A 180 -2.26 15.02 42.83
N LEU A 181 -3.34 14.37 42.39
CA LEU A 181 -3.29 13.44 41.28
C LEU A 181 -2.88 14.12 39.97
N LEU A 182 -3.32 15.37 39.72
CA LEU A 182 -2.93 16.11 38.51
C LEU A 182 -1.43 16.44 38.47
N LYS A 183 -0.78 16.64 39.62
CA LYS A 183 0.67 16.86 39.70
C LYS A 183 1.47 15.67 39.15
N LEU A 184 0.92 14.46 39.22
CA LEU A 184 1.54 13.23 38.69
C LEU A 184 1.37 13.06 37.17
N PHE A 185 0.51 13.86 36.52
CA PHE A 185 0.24 13.79 35.08
C PHE A 185 0.32 15.18 34.43
N PRO A 186 1.50 15.85 34.42
CA PRO A 186 1.65 17.22 33.93
C PRO A 186 1.29 17.36 32.45
N HIS A 187 1.43 16.29 31.66
CA HIS A 187 1.10 16.27 30.22
C HIS A 187 -0.35 15.82 29.93
N ARG A 188 -1.22 15.73 30.95
CA ARG A 188 -2.62 15.31 30.77
C ARG A 188 -3.56 16.42 31.20
N SER A 189 -4.59 16.65 30.38
CA SER A 189 -5.66 17.56 30.77
C SER A 189 -6.41 17.03 32.00
N ARG A 190 -6.90 17.96 32.83
CA ARG A 190 -7.71 17.65 34.02
C ARG A 190 -8.89 16.73 33.71
N LEU A 191 -9.54 16.96 32.56
CA LEU A 191 -10.65 16.14 32.09
C LEU A 191 -10.22 14.70 31.75
N SER A 192 -9.05 14.53 31.11
CA SER A 192 -8.49 13.22 30.77
C SER A 192 -8.22 12.37 32.03
N VAL A 193 -7.56 12.96 33.03
CA VAL A 193 -7.26 12.29 34.31
C VAL A 193 -8.55 11.92 35.05
N LYS A 194 -9.53 12.83 35.10
CA LYS A 194 -10.84 12.55 35.71
C LYS A 194 -11.55 11.37 35.04
N LYS A 195 -11.66 11.38 33.71
CA LYS A 195 -12.32 10.31 32.93
C LYS A 195 -11.58 8.98 33.04
N ALA A 196 -10.25 8.98 33.07
CA ALA A 196 -9.46 7.77 33.26
C ALA A 196 -9.69 7.16 34.65
N ARG A 197 -9.74 8.00 35.70
CA ARG A 197 -10.04 7.56 37.07
C ARG A 197 -11.44 6.96 37.19
N GLU A 198 -12.44 7.60 36.57
CA GLU A 198 -13.82 7.07 36.52
C GLU A 198 -13.87 5.67 35.87
N ARG A 199 -13.16 5.48 34.74
CA ARG A 199 -13.07 4.17 34.06
C ARG A 199 -12.39 3.11 34.93
N LEU A 200 -11.31 3.45 35.62
CA LEU A 200 -10.61 2.56 36.55
C LEU A 200 -11.55 2.08 37.67
N ARG A 201 -12.25 3.01 38.32
CA ARG A 201 -13.16 2.70 39.43
C ARG A 201 -14.34 1.83 38.97
N ARG A 202 -14.92 2.13 37.80
CA ARG A 202 -15.94 1.27 37.17
C ARG A 202 -15.43 -0.16 36.94
N LYS A 203 -14.19 -0.31 36.44
CA LYS A 203 -13.56 -1.61 36.21
C LYS A 203 -13.34 -2.38 37.52
N LYS A 204 -12.85 -1.72 38.58
CA LYS A 204 -12.72 -2.31 39.93
C LYS A 204 -14.07 -2.81 40.47
N LYS A 205 -15.13 -2.00 40.35
CA LYS A 205 -16.50 -2.37 40.78
C LYS A 205 -17.03 -3.60 40.04
N MET A 206 -16.89 -3.63 38.71
CA MET A 206 -17.32 -4.78 37.89
C MET A 206 -16.54 -6.06 38.21
N ALA A 207 -15.23 -5.96 38.49
CA ALA A 207 -14.42 -7.10 38.90
C ALA A 207 -14.85 -7.65 40.27
N GLY A 208 -15.10 -6.78 41.24
CA GLY A 208 -15.62 -7.20 42.56
C GLY A 208 -16.99 -7.87 42.48
N GLN A 209 -17.88 -7.39 41.62
CA GLN A 209 -19.20 -8.01 41.41
C GLN A 209 -19.15 -9.39 40.73
N ARG A 210 -18.13 -9.67 39.92
CA ARG A 210 -17.92 -10.98 39.29
C ARG A 210 -17.27 -12.00 40.24
N MET A 211 -16.51 -11.54 41.23
CA MET A 211 -15.87 -12.39 42.25
C MET A 211 -16.83 -12.77 43.39
N ALA A 212 -17.91 -12.00 43.56
CA ALA A 212 -18.93 -12.23 44.58
C ALA A 212 -20.14 -13.05 44.09
N ARG A 213 -20.09 -13.57 42.86
CA ARG A 213 -21.06 -14.50 42.26
C ARG A 213 -20.41 -15.86 42.11
#